data_AF-A0AAU1IFJ0-F1
#
_entry.id   AF-A0AAU1IFJ0-F1
#
_cell.length_a   1.000
_cell.length_b   1.000
_cell.length_c   1.000
_cell.angle_alpha   90.00
_cell.angle_beta   90.00
_cell.angle_gamma   90.00
#
_symmetry.space_group_name_H-M   'P 1'
#
loop_
_entity.id
_entity.type
_entity.pdbx_description
1 polymer ?
#
loop_
_entity_poly.entity_id
_entity_poly.type
_entity_poly.pdbx_seq_one_letter_code
_entity_poly.pdbx_strand_id
1 'polypeptide(L)' 'MTAPTGEVYRIDWLPGTDVLHGTCHCGREHTSQDPVEMWEWMLAHPRGHAVDDPQGAGA' A
#
# COMPACT_ATOMS: atom_id res chain seq x y z
N MET A 1 19.55 -4.61 -20.58
CA MET A 1 18.75 -3.60 -19.86
C MET A 1 17.81 -4.34 -18.93
N THR A 2 18.15 -4.44 -17.65
CA THR A 2 17.26 -5.05 -16.66
C THR A 2 16.09 -4.08 -16.48
N ALA A 3 14.92 -4.41 -17.03
CA ALA A 3 13.70 -3.69 -16.66
C ALA A 3 13.54 -3.84 -15.13
N PRO A 4 13.13 -2.79 -14.40
CA PRO A 4 12.80 -2.96 -12.99
C PRO A 4 11.75 -4.07 -12.89
N THR A 5 11.98 -5.01 -11.97
CA THR A 5 11.20 -6.24 -11.82
C THR A 5 9.81 -5.95 -11.27
N GLY A 6 8.91 -5.41 -12.10
CA GLY A 6 7.50 -5.19 -11.77
C GLY A 6 7.24 -4.21 -10.61
N GLU A 7 6.03 -3.68 -10.55
CA GLU A 7 5.53 -3.02 -9.34
C GLU A 7 5.25 -4.11 -8.30
N VAL A 8 5.88 -4.04 -7.13
CA VAL A 8 5.66 -5.00 -6.04
C VAL A 8 4.72 -4.38 -5.01
N TYR A 9 3.59 -5.02 -4.81
CA TYR A 9 2.62 -4.72 -3.75
C TYR A 9 2.77 -5.75 -2.63
N ARG A 10 2.82 -5.30 -1.36
CA ARG A 10 2.90 -6.19 -0.19
C ARG A 10 1.67 -6.03 0.67
N ILE A 11 1.08 -7.16 1.09
CA ILE A 11 -0.03 -7.19 2.03
C ILE A 11 0.34 -8.15 3.15
N ASP A 12 0.35 -7.65 4.38
CA ASP A 12 0.56 -8.43 5.59
C ASP A 12 -0.75 -8.47 6.40
N TRP A 13 -1.12 -9.63 6.92
CA TRP A 13 -2.22 -9.73 7.89
C TRP A 13 -1.71 -9.44 9.29
N LEU A 14 -2.42 -8.61 10.05
CA LEU A 14 -2.10 -8.38 11.46
C LEU A 14 -2.62 -9.54 12.32
N PRO A 15 -1.76 -10.27 13.04
CA PRO A 15 -2.15 -11.45 13.82
C PRO A 15 -3.27 -11.15 14.82
N GLY A 16 -4.26 -12.04 14.89
CA GLY A 16 -5.40 -11.91 15.79
C GLY A 16 -6.48 -10.93 15.32
N THR A 17 -6.39 -10.42 14.09
CA THR A 17 -7.37 -9.52 13.49
C THR A 17 -7.64 -9.90 12.03
N ASP A 18 -8.71 -9.35 11.45
CA ASP A 18 -8.95 -9.38 10.00
C ASP A 18 -8.32 -8.16 9.28
N VAL A 19 -7.40 -7.44 9.92
CA VAL A 19 -6.78 -6.24 9.35
C VAL A 19 -5.66 -6.63 8.38
N LEU A 20 -5.72 -6.05 7.19
CA LEU A 20 -4.69 -6.05 6.16
C LEU A 20 -3.85 -4.79 6.29
N HIS A 21 -2.53 -4.93 6.29
CA HIS A 21 -1.57 -3.85 6.14
C HIS A 21 -0.98 -3.90 4.74
N GLY A 22 -1.35 -2.95 3.89
CA GLY A 22 -0.88 -2.83 2.52
C GLY A 22 0.28 -1.85 2.41
N THR A 23 1.32 -2.22 1.67
CA THR A 23 2.39 -1.33 1.21
C THR A 23 2.38 -1.24 -0.31
N CYS A 24 2.16 -0.04 -0.84
CA CYS A 24 2.21 0.24 -2.27
C CYS A 24 3.67 0.25 -2.77
N HIS A 25 3.87 0.06 -4.08
CA HIS A 25 5.21 0.10 -4.67
C HIS A 25 5.90 1.47 -4.50
N CYS A 26 5.15 2.55 -4.25
CA CYS A 26 5.69 3.88 -3.93
C CYS A 26 6.09 4.07 -2.45
N GLY A 27 5.87 3.05 -1.61
CA GLY A 27 6.22 3.06 -0.19
C GLY A 27 5.11 3.57 0.74
N ARG A 28 3.97 4.03 0.22
CA ARG A 28 2.84 4.41 1.09
C ARG A 28 2.22 3.16 1.73
N GLU A 29 1.70 3.35 2.92
CA GLU A 29 1.04 2.30 3.70
C GLU A 29 -0.45 2.62 3.91
N HIS A 30 -1.26 1.58 4.03
CA HIS A 30 -2.70 1.69 4.33
C HIS A 30 -3.17 0.44 5.06
N THR A 31 -4.21 0.58 5.88
CA THR A 31 -4.83 -0.54 6.59
C THR A 31 -6.32 -0.60 6.29
N SER A 32 -6.82 -1.78 5.95
CA SER A 32 -8.26 -2.04 5.80
C SER A 32 -8.58 -3.48 6.25
N GLN A 33 -9.82 -3.73 6.66
CA GLN A 33 -10.33 -5.08 6.89
C GLN A 33 -10.97 -5.67 5.64
N ASP A 34 -11.25 -4.86 4.62
CA ASP A 34 -11.84 -5.29 3.36
C ASP A 34 -10.74 -5.55 2.32
N PRO A 35 -10.58 -6.80 1.83
CA PRO A 35 -9.64 -7.11 0.77
C PRO A 35 -9.88 -6.34 -0.53
N VAL A 36 -11.14 -6.03 -0.86
CA VAL A 36 -11.48 -5.28 -2.09
C VAL A 36 -11.01 -3.84 -1.95
N GLU A 37 -11.36 -3.17 -0.85
CA GLU A 37 -10.88 -1.81 -0.55
C GLU A 37 -9.35 -1.73 -0.59
N MET A 38 -8.66 -2.74 -0.02
CA MET A 38 -7.19 -2.80 -0.05
C MET A 38 -6.65 -2.83 -1.48
N TRP A 39 -7.22 -3.66 -2.37
CA TRP A 39 -6.78 -3.73 -3.76
C TRP A 39 -7.16 -2.48 -4.56
N GLU A 40 -8.34 -1.92 -4.34
CA GLU A 40 -8.75 -0.66 -4.95
C GLU A 40 -7.79 0.47 -4.58
N TRP A 41 -7.38 0.54 -3.32
CA TRP A 41 -6.38 1.50 -2.85
C TRP A 41 -5.02 1.28 -3.52
N MET A 42 -4.52 0.05 -3.60
CA MET A 42 -3.21 -0.25 -4.22
C MET A 42 -3.16 0.11 -5.69
N LEU A 43 -4.22 -0.21 -6.44
CA LEU A 43 -4.30 0.00 -7.89
C LEU A 43 -4.68 1.44 -8.26
N ALA A 44 -5.05 2.28 -7.29
CA ALA A 44 -5.36 3.69 -7.52
C ALA A 44 -4.13 4.55 -7.87
N HIS A 45 -2.90 4.03 -7.70
CA HIS A 45 -1.67 4.74 -8.01
C HIS A 45 -1.70 5.33 -9.44
N PRO A 46 -1.31 6.61 -9.64
CA PRO A 46 -0.74 7.55 -8.65
C PRO A 46 -1.77 8.34 -7.82
N ARG A 47 -3.07 8.18 -8.09
CA ARG A 47 -4.11 8.95 -7.40
C ARG A 47 -4.16 8.52 -5.93
N GLY A 48 -4.04 9.49 -5.01
CA GLY A 48 -4.02 9.23 -3.57
C GLY A 48 -2.64 8.87 -3.00
N HIS A 49 -1.60 8.76 -3.84
CA HIS A 49 -0.22 8.47 -3.42
C HIS A 49 0.81 9.42 -4.02
N ALA A 50 0.39 10.62 -4.44
CA ALA A 50 1.30 11.65 -4.92
C ALA A 50 2.35 11.98 -3.84
N VAL A 51 3.60 12.17 -4.27
CA VAL A 51 4.80 12.20 -3.42
C VAL A 51 4.92 13.49 -2.57
N ASP A 52 3.95 14.40 -2.67
CA ASP A 52 4.00 15.70 -1.98
C ASP A 52 3.48 15.67 -0.52
N ASP A 53 3.22 14.49 0.05
CA ASP A 53 2.73 14.36 1.41
C ASP A 53 3.81 13.74 2.34
N PRO A 54 4.49 14.53 3.20
CA PRO A 54 5.48 14.04 4.16
C PRO A 54 4.84 13.30 5.35
N GLN A 55 3.60 12.84 5.22
CA GLN A 55 2.79 12.28 6.30
C GLN A 55 2.91 10.76 6.35
N GLY A 56 4.12 10.30 6.68
CA GLY A 56 4.46 8.89 6.91
C GLY A 56 5.60 8.69 7.91
N ALA A 57 5.99 9.74 8.64
CA ALA A 57 6.85 9.61 9.82
C ALA A 57 5.97 9.66 11.07
N GLY A 58 5.94 8.56 11.80
CA GLY A 58 4.96 8.28 12.85
C GLY A 58 4.86 9.30 13.99
N ALA A 59 3.67 9.29 14.60
CA ALA A 59 3.37 9.75 15.94
C ALA A 59 2.29 8.84 16.53
#